data_AF-A0A6A4Z9N2-F1
#
_entry.id   AF-A0A6A4Z9N2-F1
#
_cell.length_a   1.000
_cell.length_b   1.000
_cell.length_c   1.000
_cell.angle_alpha   90.00
_cell.angle_beta   90.00
_cell.angle_gamma   90.00
#
_symmetry.space_group_name_H-M   'P 1'
#
loop_
_entity.id
_entity.type
_entity.pdbx_description
1 polymer ?
#
loop_
_entity_poly.entity_id
_entity_poly.type
_entity_poly.pdbx_seq_one_letter_code
_entity_poly.pdbx_strand_id
1 'polypeptide(L)'
;MASEDLSANNKPAAMAAGPEVDLFEKKTPSTTIRWISDAEVSLCKSCGLLFDWVRRKHHCRYCGQLFCDDCTRHRSMIREDKILTSPNKKYLSVNAFNPQRVCEPCHHILLPDQAILRETASNAVQPNSINEAGSKRFLNSPYSFTLREEVRKAAYSIKNFMLDGVIKDQSIPLPLLTNAQGIAVRHQCRHQ
;
A
#
# COMPACT_ATOMS: atom_id res chain seq x y z
N MET A 1 -86.71 -3.79 10.70
CA MET A 1 -87.22 -2.48 11.15
C MET A 1 -86.33 -2.02 12.28
N ALA A 2 -85.90 -0.77 12.18
CA ALA A 2 -84.82 -0.14 12.95
C ALA A 2 -85.27 0.31 14.36
N SER A 3 -84.35 1.07 15.00
CA SER A 3 -84.38 1.88 16.24
C SER A 3 -84.21 1.09 17.55
N GLU A 4 -83.03 1.12 18.19
CA GLU A 4 -82.43 2.19 19.06
C GLU A 4 -83.14 2.23 20.43
N ASP A 5 -82.49 2.22 21.60
CA ASP A 5 -81.57 3.27 22.07
C ASP A 5 -80.95 2.97 23.49
N LEU A 6 -79.96 3.79 23.90
CA LEU A 6 -79.52 4.16 25.27
C LEU A 6 -78.28 3.50 25.96
N SER A 7 -77.13 4.16 25.77
CA SER A 7 -76.21 4.78 26.76
C SER A 7 -75.81 4.07 28.07
N ALA A 8 -74.49 3.86 28.26
CA ALA A 8 -73.77 4.36 29.45
C ALA A 8 -72.24 4.32 29.25
N ASN A 9 -71.63 5.50 29.36
CA ASN A 9 -70.18 5.77 29.33
C ASN A 9 -69.48 5.32 30.63
N ASN A 10 -68.22 4.89 30.52
CA ASN A 10 -67.15 5.23 31.48
C ASN A 10 -65.77 4.76 30.97
N LYS A 11 -64.96 5.68 30.44
CA LYS A 11 -63.49 5.55 30.41
C LYS A 11 -62.84 6.92 30.71
N PRO A 12 -61.83 6.97 31.58
CA PRO A 12 -61.27 8.23 32.04
C PRO A 12 -60.20 8.81 31.12
N ALA A 13 -60.18 10.13 31.12
CA ALA A 13 -59.05 11.06 31.10
C ALA A 13 -57.88 10.80 30.13
N ALA A 14 -57.82 11.70 29.15
CA ALA A 14 -56.67 12.01 28.31
C ALA A 14 -55.40 12.32 29.12
N MET A 15 -54.26 11.81 28.65
CA MET A 15 -52.95 12.40 28.89
C MET A 15 -52.25 12.65 27.55
N ALA A 16 -51.62 13.82 27.51
CA ALA A 16 -51.17 14.57 26.35
C ALA A 16 -50.28 13.83 25.36
N ALA A 17 -50.48 14.18 24.08
CA ALA A 17 -49.56 13.96 22.99
C ALA A 17 -48.22 14.68 23.24
N GLY A 18 -47.13 13.92 23.32
CA GLY A 18 -45.78 14.44 23.13
C GLY A 18 -45.43 14.42 21.65
N PRO A 19 -44.57 15.33 21.15
CA PRO A 19 -44.18 15.34 19.75
C PRO A 19 -43.36 14.09 19.45
N GLU A 20 -43.86 13.31 18.51
CA GLU A 20 -43.18 12.20 17.86
C GLU A 20 -41.87 12.73 17.28
N VAL A 21 -40.76 12.46 17.98
CA VAL A 21 -39.43 12.74 17.45
C VAL A 21 -39.20 11.74 16.33
N ASP A 22 -39.47 12.20 15.12
CA ASP A 22 -39.09 11.56 13.87
C ASP A 22 -37.57 11.34 13.92
N LEU A 23 -37.19 10.13 14.36
CA LEU A 23 -35.85 9.61 14.26
C LEU A 23 -35.60 9.46 12.77
N PHE A 24 -35.19 10.57 12.15
CA PHE A 24 -34.53 10.59 10.86
C PHE A 24 -33.36 9.62 10.97
N GLU A 25 -33.64 8.38 10.58
CA GLU A 25 -32.63 7.38 10.34
C GLU A 25 -31.74 7.98 9.25
N LYS A 26 -30.62 8.55 9.68
CA LYS A 26 -29.55 8.98 8.80
C LYS A 26 -29.15 7.73 8.06
N LYS A 27 -29.75 7.55 6.89
CA LYS A 27 -29.38 6.54 5.91
C LYS A 27 -27.97 6.87 5.49
N THR A 28 -26.99 6.45 6.30
CA THR A 28 -25.61 6.39 5.91
C THR A 28 -25.61 5.56 4.65
N PRO A 29 -25.27 6.12 3.48
CA PRO A 29 -25.14 5.31 2.30
C PRO A 29 -24.11 4.25 2.69
N SER A 30 -24.53 2.99 2.67
CA SER A 30 -23.62 1.84 2.66
C SER A 30 -22.80 1.98 1.38
N THR A 31 -21.82 2.87 1.46
CA THR A 31 -20.90 3.18 0.40
C THR A 31 -19.90 2.07 0.50
N THR A 32 -20.24 0.92 -0.08
CA THR A 32 -19.27 -0.14 -0.32
C THR A 32 -18.10 0.53 -1.03
N ILE A 33 -17.00 0.74 -0.30
CA ILE A 33 -15.83 1.43 -0.81
C ILE A 33 -15.27 0.53 -1.91
N ARG A 34 -15.53 0.90 -3.16
CA ARG A 34 -15.14 0.14 -4.35
C ARG A 34 -14.18 0.96 -5.18
N TRP A 35 -13.20 0.27 -5.73
CA TRP A 35 -12.31 0.81 -6.75
C TRP A 35 -13.12 1.13 -8.00
N ILE A 36 -13.22 2.42 -8.35
CA ILE A 36 -14.02 2.85 -9.51
C ILE A 36 -13.29 2.58 -10.82
N SER A 37 -14.01 2.17 -11.85
CA SER A 37 -13.45 1.95 -13.18
C SER A 37 -13.09 3.28 -13.84
N ASP A 38 -11.97 3.30 -14.59
CA ASP A 38 -11.56 4.48 -15.35
C ASP A 38 -12.58 4.88 -16.41
N ALA A 39 -13.32 3.93 -16.96
CA ALA A 39 -14.29 4.16 -18.04
C ALA A 39 -15.53 4.94 -17.57
N GLU A 40 -15.86 4.87 -16.28
CA GLU A 40 -17.09 5.43 -15.72
C GLU A 40 -16.97 6.91 -15.32
N VAL A 41 -15.74 7.44 -15.29
CA VAL A 41 -15.45 8.76 -14.71
C VAL A 41 -14.77 9.66 -15.72
N SER A 42 -15.39 10.78 -16.06
CA SER A 42 -14.81 11.80 -16.94
C SER A 42 -14.21 12.99 -16.18
N LEU A 43 -14.61 13.22 -14.92
CA LEU A 43 -14.21 14.39 -14.12
C LEU A 43 -13.43 13.98 -12.88
N CYS A 44 -12.49 14.82 -12.45
CA CYS A 44 -11.83 14.67 -11.15
C CYS A 44 -12.86 14.77 -10.02
N LYS A 45 -12.85 13.80 -9.09
CA LYS A 45 -13.81 13.76 -7.98
C LYS A 45 -13.70 14.94 -7.01
N SER A 46 -12.53 15.59 -6.91
CA SER A 46 -12.31 16.75 -6.05
C SER A 46 -12.55 18.07 -6.78
N CYS A 47 -11.75 18.38 -7.82
CA CYS A 47 -11.83 19.67 -8.51
C CYS A 47 -12.85 19.74 -9.66
N GLY A 48 -13.50 18.63 -10.03
CA GLY A 48 -14.51 18.59 -11.09
C GLY A 48 -13.97 18.78 -12.51
N LEU A 49 -12.65 18.96 -12.70
CA LEU A 49 -12.07 19.20 -14.01
C LEU A 49 -12.08 17.92 -14.87
N LEU A 50 -12.36 18.08 -16.17
CA LEU A 50 -12.38 17.00 -17.16
C LEU A 50 -11.00 16.35 -17.29
N PHE A 51 -10.94 15.02 -17.30
CA PHE A 51 -9.75 14.29 -17.67
C PHE A 51 -9.54 14.37 -19.18
N ASP A 52 -8.30 14.60 -19.57
CA ASP A 52 -7.87 14.65 -20.97
C ASP A 52 -6.51 13.94 -21.11
N TRP A 53 -5.83 14.16 -22.23
CA TRP A 53 -4.53 13.55 -22.51
C TRP A 53 -3.41 14.07 -21.60
N VAL A 54 -3.54 15.29 -21.06
CA VAL A 54 -2.59 15.91 -20.13
C VAL A 54 -2.98 15.62 -18.68
N ARG A 55 -4.26 15.83 -18.33
CA ARG A 55 -4.82 15.54 -17.01
C ARG A 55 -5.18 14.05 -16.94
N ARG A 56 -4.18 13.26 -16.54
CA ARG A 56 -4.33 11.82 -16.36
C ARG A 56 -5.16 11.47 -15.11
N LYS A 57 -5.69 10.25 -15.13
CA LYS A 57 -6.54 9.66 -14.09
C LYS A 57 -5.68 8.95 -13.02
N HIS A 58 -5.99 9.19 -11.75
CA HIS A 58 -5.30 8.57 -10.62
C HIS A 58 -6.28 8.14 -9.52
N HIS A 59 -6.19 6.89 -9.06
CA HIS A 59 -7.01 6.43 -7.93
C HIS A 59 -6.42 6.82 -6.59
N CYS A 60 -7.27 7.17 -5.63
CA CYS A 60 -6.90 7.12 -4.22
C CYS A 60 -6.91 5.66 -3.75
N ARG A 61 -5.81 5.17 -3.17
CA ARG A 61 -5.71 3.77 -2.72
C ARG A 61 -6.49 3.48 -1.44
N TYR A 62 -7.02 4.51 -0.77
CA TYR A 62 -7.84 4.37 0.43
C TYR A 62 -9.35 4.37 0.13
N CYS A 63 -9.82 5.29 -0.72
CA CYS A 63 -11.26 5.40 -1.04
C CYS A 63 -11.66 4.87 -2.43
N GLY A 64 -10.69 4.59 -3.31
CA GLY A 64 -10.93 3.98 -4.62
C GLY A 64 -11.47 4.92 -5.69
N GLN A 65 -11.71 6.20 -5.37
CA GLN A 65 -12.20 7.21 -6.31
C GLN A 65 -11.10 7.78 -7.21
N LEU A 66 -11.51 8.46 -8.29
CA LEU A 66 -10.63 8.99 -9.33
C LEU A 66 -10.35 10.49 -9.19
N PHE A 67 -9.08 10.86 -9.36
CA PHE A 67 -8.58 12.22 -9.18
C PHE A 67 -7.51 12.57 -10.22
N CYS A 68 -7.22 13.86 -10.38
CA CYS A 68 -6.01 14.31 -11.08
C CYS A 68 -4.79 14.27 -10.16
N ASP A 69 -3.60 14.50 -10.72
CA ASP A 69 -2.34 14.48 -9.96
C ASP A 69 -2.33 15.55 -8.87
N ASP A 70 -2.85 16.75 -9.16
CA ASP A 70 -2.95 17.87 -8.20
C ASP A 70 -3.80 17.54 -6.98
N CYS A 71 -4.88 16.78 -7.16
CA CYS A 71 -5.78 16.38 -6.07
C CYS A 71 -5.26 15.14 -5.30
N THR A 72 -4.12 14.57 -5.70
CA THR A 72 -3.51 13.39 -5.09
C THR A 72 -2.00 13.52 -4.90
N ARG A 73 -1.55 14.72 -4.50
CA ARG A 73 -0.12 15.04 -4.26
C ARG A 73 0.46 14.30 -3.04
N HIS A 74 -0.38 13.82 -2.14
CA HIS A 74 0.05 13.16 -0.91
C HIS A 74 0.23 11.66 -1.07
N ARG A 75 1.15 11.11 -0.28
CA ARG A 75 1.30 9.67 -0.07
C ARG A 75 1.24 9.38 1.42
N SER A 76 0.47 8.36 1.79
CA SER A 76 0.28 7.92 3.18
C SER A 76 0.49 6.42 3.27
N MET A 77 1.08 5.95 4.37
CA MET A 77 1.00 4.55 4.75
C MET A 77 -0.47 4.20 5.01
N ILE A 78 -0.89 3.02 4.53
CA ILE A 78 -2.23 2.49 4.72
C ILE A 78 -2.06 1.07 5.25
N ARG A 79 -2.89 0.67 6.21
CA ARG A 79 -2.92 -0.72 6.69
C ARG A 79 -3.26 -1.66 5.54
N GLU A 80 -2.63 -2.83 5.51
CA GLU A 80 -2.78 -3.79 4.42
C GLU A 80 -4.25 -4.15 4.12
N ASP A 81 -5.07 -4.30 5.16
CA ASP A 81 -6.50 -4.62 5.05
C ASP A 81 -7.36 -3.49 4.47
N LYS A 82 -6.83 -2.27 4.41
CA LYS A 82 -7.51 -1.06 3.91
C LYS A 82 -7.01 -0.58 2.57
N ILE A 83 -5.94 -1.17 2.04
CA ILE A 83 -5.43 -0.80 0.72
C ILE A 83 -6.36 -1.37 -0.35
N LEU A 84 -6.94 -0.49 -1.14
CA LEU A 84 -7.70 -0.88 -2.31
C LEU A 84 -6.74 -1.10 -3.49
N THR A 85 -6.99 -2.19 -4.21
CA THR A 85 -6.26 -2.55 -5.42
C THR A 85 -7.20 -2.62 -6.61
N SER A 86 -6.68 -2.39 -7.81
CA SER A 86 -7.45 -2.54 -9.04
C SER A 86 -7.94 -4.00 -9.20
N PRO A 87 -9.26 -4.25 -9.35
CA PRO A 87 -9.79 -5.60 -9.55
C PRO A 87 -9.24 -6.29 -10.80
N ASN A 88 -8.89 -5.50 -11.82
CA ASN A 88 -8.45 -5.97 -13.13
C ASN A 88 -6.92 -6.18 -13.22
N LYS A 89 -6.15 -5.71 -12.22
CA LYS A 89 -4.69 -5.81 -12.20
C LYS A 89 -4.19 -6.49 -10.93
N LYS A 90 -4.78 -7.64 -10.59
CA LYS A 90 -4.40 -8.43 -9.40
C LYS A 90 -2.92 -8.84 -9.38
N TYR A 91 -2.29 -8.96 -10.55
CA TYR A 91 -0.87 -9.29 -10.67
C TYR A 91 0.07 -8.15 -10.25
N LEU A 92 -0.41 -6.90 -10.21
CA LEU A 92 0.35 -5.78 -9.66
C LEU A 92 0.13 -5.75 -8.15
N SER A 93 0.99 -6.45 -7.42
CA SER A 93 0.97 -6.40 -5.96
C SER A 93 1.28 -4.98 -5.48
N VAL A 94 0.40 -4.45 -4.63
CA VAL A 94 0.67 -3.22 -3.92
C VAL A 94 1.52 -3.57 -2.72
N ASN A 95 2.71 -2.98 -2.60
CA ASN A 95 3.55 -3.15 -1.43
C ASN A 95 2.99 -2.28 -0.29
N ALA A 96 2.33 -2.89 0.69
CA ALA A 96 1.75 -2.21 1.85
C ALA A 96 2.78 -1.49 2.73
N PHE A 97 4.06 -1.85 2.63
CA PHE A 97 5.16 -1.21 3.35
C PHE A 97 5.65 0.10 2.69
N ASN A 98 5.10 0.45 1.52
CA ASN A 98 5.33 1.73 0.87
C ASN A 98 4.16 2.69 1.09
N PRO A 99 4.43 4.01 1.22
CA PRO A 99 3.39 5.02 1.19
C PRO A 99 2.61 4.99 -0.13
N GLN A 100 1.28 4.92 -0.03
CA GLN A 100 0.37 4.83 -1.16
C GLN A 100 -0.20 6.19 -1.53
N ARG A 101 -0.47 6.40 -2.83
CA ARG A 101 -1.11 7.64 -3.31
C ARG A 101 -2.53 7.75 -2.76
N VAL A 102 -2.85 8.90 -2.17
CA VAL A 102 -4.16 9.21 -1.61
C VAL A 102 -4.62 10.59 -2.04
N CYS A 103 -5.94 10.82 -2.05
CA CYS A 103 -6.46 12.18 -2.16
C CYS A 103 -6.27 12.94 -0.85
N GLU A 104 -6.31 14.27 -0.91
CA GLU A 104 -6.13 15.15 0.25
C GLU A 104 -7.08 14.83 1.42
N PRO A 105 -8.40 14.62 1.24
CA PRO A 105 -9.28 14.22 2.35
C PRO A 105 -8.84 12.92 3.03
N CYS A 106 -8.43 11.91 2.25
CA CYS A 106 -7.95 10.64 2.80
C CYS A 106 -6.58 10.79 3.48
N HIS A 107 -5.73 11.69 3.00
CA HIS A 107 -4.47 12.00 3.68
C HIS A 107 -4.73 12.45 5.12
N HIS A 108 -5.65 13.40 5.32
CA HIS A 108 -6.00 13.88 6.66
C HIS A 108 -6.61 12.80 7.56
N ILE A 109 -7.48 11.95 7.02
CA ILE A 109 -8.04 10.80 7.75
C ILE A 109 -6.93 9.86 8.23
N LEU A 110 -5.89 9.67 7.43
CA LEU A 110 -4.80 8.74 7.71
C LEU A 110 -3.66 9.34 8.54
N LEU A 111 -3.62 10.67 8.75
CA LEU A 111 -2.54 11.37 9.46
C LEU A 111 -2.26 10.80 10.86
N PRO A 112 -3.27 10.52 11.72
CA PRO A 112 -3.02 10.04 13.09
C PRO A 112 -2.21 8.74 13.14
N ASP A 113 -2.40 7.84 12.16
CA ASP A 113 -1.75 6.54 12.14
C ASP A 113 -0.35 6.59 11.49
N GLN A 114 0.05 7.69 10.83
CA GLN A 114 1.28 7.73 10.04
C GLN A 114 2.55 7.52 10.87
N ALA A 115 2.61 8.07 12.07
CA ALA A 115 3.78 7.92 12.94
C ALA A 115 4.01 6.43 13.27
N ILE A 116 2.95 5.77 13.75
CA ILE A 116 2.97 4.36 14.14
C ILE A 116 3.29 3.47 12.93
N LEU A 117 2.60 3.67 11.80
CA LEU A 117 2.82 2.83 10.60
C LEU A 117 4.22 3.02 10.01
N ARG A 118 4.79 4.22 10.11
CA ARG A 118 6.17 4.47 9.67
C ARG A 118 7.17 3.67 10.51
N GLU A 119 6.95 3.60 11.81
CA GLU A 119 7.85 2.94 12.77
C GLU A 119 7.64 1.43 12.87
N THR A 120 6.46 0.92 12.50
CA THR A 120 6.13 -0.50 12.66
C THR A 120 6.01 -1.28 11.36
N ALA A 121 5.69 -0.60 10.24
CA ALA A 121 5.38 -1.27 8.99
C ALA A 121 6.21 -0.79 7.79
N SER A 122 6.79 0.41 7.80
CA SER A 122 7.50 0.92 6.61
C SER A 122 8.65 0.00 6.17
N ASN A 123 8.99 0.04 4.88
CA ASN A 123 10.13 -0.72 4.35
C ASN A 123 11.45 -0.47 5.08
N ALA A 124 11.61 0.70 5.72
CA ALA A 124 12.81 1.09 6.46
C ALA A 124 12.99 0.31 7.78
N VAL A 125 11.90 -0.17 8.38
CA VAL A 125 11.93 -0.93 9.65
C VAL A 125 11.87 -2.44 9.46
N GLN A 126 11.60 -2.88 8.23
CA GLN A 126 11.52 -4.31 7.91
C GLN A 126 12.88 -5.00 8.07
N PRO A 127 12.97 -6.11 8.81
CA PRO A 127 14.22 -6.80 9.05
C PRO A 127 14.86 -7.26 7.74
N ASN A 128 16.18 -7.14 7.64
CA ASN A 128 16.94 -7.77 6.56
C ASN A 128 17.41 -9.14 7.04
N SER A 129 16.51 -10.14 6.99
CA SER A 129 16.86 -11.50 7.40
C SER A 129 17.67 -12.20 6.31
N ILE A 130 18.72 -12.88 6.75
CA ILE A 130 19.65 -13.63 5.90
C ILE A 130 19.34 -15.10 6.15
N ASN A 131 18.88 -15.82 5.12
CA ASN A 131 18.69 -17.27 5.21
C ASN A 131 20.02 -17.98 4.89
N GLU A 132 20.62 -18.61 5.89
CA GLU A 132 21.94 -19.24 5.76
C GLU A 132 21.92 -20.61 5.09
N ALA A 133 20.76 -21.28 5.10
CA ALA A 133 20.57 -22.60 4.51
C ALA A 133 20.26 -22.54 3.01
N GLY A 134 19.95 -21.35 2.47
CA GLY A 134 19.52 -21.19 1.08
C GLY A 134 20.69 -20.99 0.10
N SER A 135 20.56 -21.55 -1.11
CA SER A 135 21.54 -21.38 -2.20
C SER A 135 21.78 -19.93 -2.62
N LYS A 136 20.82 -19.02 -2.30
CA LYS A 136 20.94 -17.57 -2.50
C LYS A 136 22.13 -16.93 -1.77
N ARG A 137 22.72 -17.64 -0.80
CA ARG A 137 23.96 -17.29 -0.10
C ARG A 137 25.20 -17.27 -1.00
N PHE A 138 25.23 -18.11 -2.02
CA PHE A 138 26.36 -18.22 -2.95
C PHE A 138 26.16 -17.40 -4.23
N LEU A 139 24.98 -16.79 -4.39
CA LEU A 139 24.62 -16.03 -5.58
C LEU A 139 24.82 -14.53 -5.34
N ASN A 140 25.88 -13.98 -5.93
CA ASN A 140 26.10 -12.53 -6.00
C ASN A 140 25.74 -12.00 -7.39
N SER A 141 24.45 -12.01 -7.73
CA SER A 141 23.96 -11.48 -9.01
C SER A 141 24.37 -10.00 -9.15
N PRO A 142 24.96 -9.58 -10.29
CA PRO A 142 25.27 -8.17 -10.54
C PRO A 142 24.01 -7.32 -10.76
N TYR A 143 22.84 -7.95 -10.85
CA TYR A 143 21.55 -7.27 -10.99
C TYR A 143 20.74 -7.39 -9.69
N SER A 144 20.41 -6.25 -9.09
CA SER A 144 19.38 -6.09 -8.07
C SER A 144 18.53 -4.87 -8.39
N PHE A 145 17.23 -4.95 -8.10
CA PHE A 145 16.27 -3.87 -8.35
C PHE A 145 15.90 -3.11 -7.07
N THR A 146 16.53 -3.45 -5.96
CA THR A 146 16.17 -2.97 -4.63
C THR A 146 17.42 -2.90 -3.74
N LEU A 147 17.47 -1.88 -2.89
CA LEU A 147 18.53 -1.70 -1.90
C LEU A 147 18.59 -2.87 -0.91
N ARG A 148 17.44 -3.45 -0.53
CA ARG A 148 17.38 -4.58 0.41
C ARG A 148 18.16 -5.78 -0.14
N GLU A 149 18.00 -6.13 -1.41
CA GLU A 149 18.74 -7.27 -1.98
C GLU A 149 20.23 -6.98 -2.17
N GLU A 150 20.63 -5.72 -2.39
CA GLU A 150 22.05 -5.34 -2.37
C GLU A 150 22.66 -5.50 -0.98
N VAL A 151 22.00 -4.97 0.06
CA VAL A 151 22.45 -5.14 1.45
C VAL A 151 22.50 -6.62 1.83
N ARG A 152 21.50 -7.41 1.42
CA ARG A 152 21.48 -8.85 1.62
C ARG A 152 22.71 -9.53 0.98
N LYS A 153 23.01 -9.23 -0.29
CA LYS A 153 24.17 -9.80 -1.00
C LYS A 153 25.48 -9.44 -0.30
N ALA A 154 25.66 -8.17 0.07
CA ALA A 154 26.85 -7.71 0.79
C ALA A 154 27.03 -8.46 2.13
N ALA A 155 25.94 -8.65 2.88
CA ALA A 155 25.99 -9.38 4.14
C ALA A 155 26.36 -10.87 3.95
N TYR A 156 25.85 -11.52 2.89
CA TYR A 156 26.29 -12.87 2.54
C TYR A 156 27.77 -12.92 2.15
N SER A 157 28.28 -11.93 1.40
CA SER A 157 29.70 -11.86 1.03
C SER A 157 30.60 -11.77 2.26
N ILE A 158 30.30 -10.87 3.21
CA ILE A 158 31.05 -10.76 4.47
C ILE A 158 30.98 -12.09 5.23
N LYS A 159 29.80 -12.68 5.37
CA LYS A 159 29.63 -13.92 6.12
C LYS A 159 30.34 -15.12 5.47
N ASN A 160 30.34 -15.21 4.14
CA ASN A 160 31.09 -16.23 3.42
C ASN A 160 32.61 -16.06 3.57
N PHE A 161 33.08 -14.81 3.65
CA PHE A 161 34.48 -14.51 3.91
C PHE A 161 34.91 -14.89 5.33
N MET A 162 34.06 -14.65 6.33
CA MET A 162 34.36 -14.96 7.74
C MET A 162 34.15 -16.43 8.14
N LEU A 163 33.52 -17.25 7.28
CA LEU A 163 33.32 -18.67 7.55
C LEU A 163 34.46 -19.49 6.96
N ASP A 164 35.31 -20.01 7.85
CA ASP A 164 36.39 -20.93 7.49
C ASP A 164 35.86 -22.13 6.71
N GLY A 165 36.37 -22.33 5.49
CA GLY A 165 36.09 -23.50 4.65
C GLY A 165 35.03 -23.34 3.55
N VAL A 166 34.32 -22.20 3.48
CA VAL A 166 33.33 -21.95 2.41
C VAL A 166 33.97 -21.41 1.15
N ILE A 167 34.93 -20.51 1.32
CA ILE A 167 35.85 -20.09 0.26
C ILE A 167 37.20 -20.63 0.71
N LYS A 168 37.61 -21.77 0.19
CA LYS A 168 39.04 -22.09 0.19
C LYS A 168 39.66 -21.02 -0.69
N ASP A 169 40.50 -20.18 -0.10
CA ASP A 169 41.36 -19.30 -0.87
C ASP A 169 42.22 -20.21 -1.75
N GLN A 170 41.74 -20.46 -2.97
CA GLN A 170 42.56 -21.06 -4.00
C GLN A 170 43.49 -19.94 -4.40
N SER A 171 44.58 -19.80 -3.64
CA SER A 171 45.72 -18.99 -4.00
C SER A 171 45.90 -19.13 -5.50
N ILE A 172 45.88 -18.00 -6.22
CA ILE A 172 46.05 -18.00 -7.67
C ILE A 172 47.24 -18.92 -7.97
N PRO A 173 47.03 -20.02 -8.74
CA PRO A 173 48.07 -21.01 -8.94
C PRO A 173 49.38 -20.34 -9.27
N LEU A 174 50.45 -20.67 -8.52
CA LEU A 174 51.77 -20.08 -8.71
C LEU A 174 52.19 -19.95 -10.19
N PRO A 175 51.91 -20.94 -11.07
CA PRO A 175 52.18 -20.85 -12.51
C PRO A 175 51.53 -19.66 -13.25
N LEU A 176 50.40 -19.15 -12.76
CA LEU A 176 49.73 -17.96 -13.31
C LEU A 176 50.34 -16.66 -12.81
N LEU A 177 51.03 -16.67 -11.67
CA LEU A 177 51.71 -15.51 -11.08
C LEU A 177 53.18 -15.39 -11.53
N THR A 178 53.85 -16.50 -11.83
CA THR A 178 55.29 -16.52 -12.14
C THR A 178 55.69 -15.63 -13.30
N ASN A 179 54.79 -15.42 -14.28
CA ASN A 179 55.02 -14.55 -15.44
C ASN A 179 54.08 -13.34 -15.48
N ALA A 180 53.32 -13.07 -14.42
CA ALA A 180 52.42 -11.92 -14.38
C ALA A 180 53.24 -10.63 -14.25
N GLN A 181 53.17 -9.75 -15.25
CA GLN A 181 53.85 -8.45 -15.25
C GLN A 181 53.07 -7.36 -14.49
N GLY A 182 51.92 -7.70 -13.92
CA GLY A 182 51.05 -6.80 -13.15
C GLY A 182 49.68 -7.40 -12.85
N ILE A 183 48.90 -6.73 -12.00
CA ILE A 183 47.53 -7.11 -11.65
C ILE A 183 46.56 -6.26 -12.47
N ALA A 184 45.69 -6.88 -13.27
CA ALA A 184 44.65 -6.20 -14.01
C ALA A 184 43.29 -6.36 -13.29
N VAL A 185 42.82 -5.31 -12.62
CA VAL A 185 41.46 -5.27 -12.05
C VAL A 185 40.50 -4.82 -13.15
N ARG A 186 39.77 -5.77 -13.75
CA ARG A 186 38.83 -5.47 -14.84
C ARG A 186 37.47 -5.08 -14.27
N HIS A 187 37.24 -3.78 -14.06
CA HIS A 187 35.91 -3.25 -13.81
C HIS A 187 35.13 -3.26 -15.13
N GLN A 188 34.15 -4.16 -15.29
CA GLN A 188 33.20 -4.06 -16.41
C GLN A 188 32.21 -2.92 -16.11
N CYS A 189 32.56 -1.71 -16.56
CA CYS A 189 31.59 -0.63 -16.71
C CYS A 189 30.75 -0.95 -17.96
N ARG A 190 29.49 -1.38 -17.80
CA ARG A 190 28.55 -1.40 -18.92
C ARG A 190 27.83 -0.07 -18.99
N HIS A 191 28.18 0.73 -19.99
CA HIS A 191 27.34 1.83 -20.44
C HIS A 191 26.12 1.27 -21.19
N GLN A 192 24.96 1.80 -20.79
CA GLN A 192 23.62 1.75 -21.39
C GLN A 192 22.81 0.47 -21.18
#